data_AF-A0A1C3H5A3-F1
#
_entry.id   AF-A0A1C3H5A3-F1
#
_cell.length_a   1.000
_cell.length_b   1.000
_cell.length_c   1.000
_cell.angle_alpha   90.00
_cell.angle_beta   90.00
_cell.angle_gamma   90.00
#
_symmetry.space_group_name_H-M   'P 1'
#
loop_
_entity.id
_entity.type
_entity.pdbx_description
1 polymer ?
#
loop_
_entity_poly.entity_id
_entity_poly.type
_entity_poly.pdbx_seq_one_letter_code
_entity_poly.pdbx_strand_id
1 'polypeptide(L)'
;MEKGYDAGKKVSGIKRHIAVDTQGLPHALAVTTADVTDRKGCLLALKRELDNLGAVQKILADGGYTGKAFASSVQELMVSKSTKFNTCLSVNGCLSSEN
;
A
#
# COMPACT_ATOMS: atom_id res chain seq x y z
N MET A 1 -13.07 -15.32 1.56
CA MET A 1 -12.34 -14.47 2.51
C MET A 1 -13.34 -13.92 3.51
N GLU A 2 -13.12 -14.13 4.80
CA GLU A 2 -14.00 -13.59 5.84
C GLU A 2 -13.87 -12.06 5.93
N LYS A 3 -14.90 -11.36 6.41
CA LYS A 3 -14.87 -9.90 6.57
C LYS A 3 -14.25 -9.53 7.91
N GLY A 4 -13.48 -8.45 7.92
CA GLY A 4 -12.98 -7.82 9.15
C GLY A 4 -13.87 -6.68 9.59
N TYR A 5 -13.77 -6.25 10.84
CA TYR A 5 -14.49 -5.08 11.36
C TYR A 5 -13.54 -3.89 11.53
N ASP A 6 -13.85 -2.77 10.90
CA ASP A 6 -13.14 -1.51 11.08
C ASP A 6 -13.82 -0.71 12.19
N ALA A 7 -13.22 -0.66 13.38
CA ALA A 7 -13.78 0.05 14.53
C ALA A 7 -13.85 1.58 14.33
N GLY A 8 -12.98 2.15 13.48
CA GLY A 8 -12.98 3.59 13.19
C GLY A 8 -14.17 3.99 12.33
N LYS A 9 -14.54 3.13 11.37
CA LYS A 9 -15.71 3.34 10.50
C LYS A 9 -16.99 2.67 11.04
N LYS A 10 -16.86 1.76 12.01
CA LYS A 10 -17.92 0.91 12.56
C LYS A 10 -18.64 0.04 11.52
N VAL A 11 -17.86 -0.49 10.57
CA VAL A 11 -18.39 -1.32 9.48
C VAL A 11 -17.59 -2.61 9.31
N SER A 12 -18.25 -3.67 8.86
CA SER A 12 -17.59 -4.92 8.47
C SER A 12 -17.34 -4.94 6.97
N GLY A 13 -16.14 -5.34 6.54
CA GLY A 13 -15.83 -5.40 5.12
C GLY A 13 -14.44 -5.91 4.79
N ILE A 14 -14.03 -5.57 3.57
CA ILE A 14 -12.69 -5.79 3.02
C ILE A 14 -12.09 -4.46 2.58
N LYS A 15 -10.76 -4.44 2.48
CA LYS A 15 -9.93 -3.29 2.15
C LYS A 15 -9.08 -3.61 0.93
N ARG A 16 -9.00 -2.68 -0.03
CA ARG A 16 -8.15 -2.79 -1.23
C ARG A 16 -7.01 -1.77 -1.13
N HIS A 17 -5.78 -2.25 -1.03
CA HIS A 17 -4.56 -1.46 -0.99
C HIS A 17 -3.98 -1.43 -2.39
N ILE A 18 -4.04 -0.27 -3.05
CA ILE A 18 -3.59 -0.10 -4.42
C ILE A 18 -2.48 0.93 -4.44
N ALA A 19 -1.38 0.60 -5.07
CA ALA A 19 -0.29 1.52 -5.31
C ALA A 19 -0.25 1.81 -6.83
N VAL A 20 -0.34 3.09 -7.19
CA VAL A 20 -0.45 3.53 -8.59
C VAL A 20 0.71 4.45 -8.97
N ASP A 21 1.11 4.48 -10.23
CA ASP A 21 2.09 5.46 -10.69
C ASP A 21 1.48 6.86 -10.92
N THR A 22 2.28 7.79 -11.43
CA THR A 22 1.84 9.15 -11.74
C THR A 22 0.84 9.24 -12.89
N GLN A 23 0.67 8.18 -13.69
CA GLN A 23 -0.34 8.07 -14.74
C GLN A 23 -1.61 7.36 -14.24
N GLY A 24 -1.64 6.94 -12.97
CA GLY A 24 -2.76 6.21 -12.37
C GLY A 24 -2.78 4.72 -12.70
N LEU A 25 -1.69 4.16 -13.24
CA LEU A 25 -1.62 2.73 -13.54
C LEU A 25 -1.29 1.95 -12.27
N PRO A 26 -1.99 0.85 -11.96
CA PRO A 26 -1.73 0.05 -10.77
C PRO A 26 -0.47 -0.80 -10.92
N HIS A 27 0.42 -0.71 -9.93
CA HIS A 27 1.67 -1.50 -9.84
C HIS A 27 1.70 -2.43 -8.63
N ALA A 28 0.90 -2.17 -7.60
CA ALA A 28 0.72 -3.12 -6.51
C ALA A 28 -0.71 -3.18 -5.97
N LEU A 29 -1.16 -4.39 -5.63
CA LEU A 29 -2.49 -4.65 -5.10
C LEU A 29 -2.45 -5.66 -3.94
N ALA A 30 -3.11 -5.34 -2.84
CA ALA A 30 -3.48 -6.33 -1.83
C ALA A 30 -4.93 -6.14 -1.39
N VAL A 31 -5.64 -7.26 -1.19
CA VAL A 31 -6.96 -7.27 -0.57
C VAL A 31 -6.82 -7.85 0.83
N THR A 32 -7.30 -7.13 1.84
CA THR A 32 -7.26 -7.53 3.26
C THR A 32 -8.65 -7.42 3.88
N THR A 33 -8.83 -8.02 5.06
CA THR A 33 -10.02 -7.78 5.89
C THR A 33 -9.98 -6.33 6.42
N ALA A 34 -11.15 -5.76 6.79
CA ALA A 34 -11.21 -4.34 7.17
C ALA A 34 -10.52 -4.00 8.50
N ASP A 35 -10.26 -4.98 9.37
CA ASP A 35 -9.49 -4.82 10.61
C ASP A 35 -7.98 -4.62 10.36
N VAL A 36 -7.48 -4.98 9.18
CA VAL A 36 -6.10 -4.71 8.79
C VAL A 36 -5.91 -3.21 8.56
N THR A 37 -4.85 -2.66 9.15
CA THR A 37 -4.52 -1.24 9.01
C THR A 37 -3.95 -0.95 7.63
N ASP A 38 -4.20 0.26 7.12
CA ASP A 38 -3.74 0.70 5.80
C ASP A 38 -2.21 0.57 5.65
N ARG A 39 -1.44 0.91 6.70
CA ARG A 39 0.01 0.72 6.74
C ARG A 39 0.43 -0.75 6.55
N LYS A 40 -0.23 -1.69 7.24
CA LYS A 40 0.07 -3.12 7.09
C LYS A 40 -0.33 -3.63 5.70
N GLY A 41 -1.49 -3.20 5.20
CA GLY A 41 -1.98 -3.56 3.88
C GLY A 41 -1.11 -3.04 2.74
N CYS A 42 -0.60 -1.81 2.85
CA CYS A 42 0.36 -1.23 1.92
C CYS A 42 1.67 -2.03 1.88
N LEU A 43 2.27 -2.32 3.05
CA LEU A 43 3.49 -3.14 3.10
C LEU A 43 3.27 -4.54 2.48
N LEU A 44 2.09 -5.12 2.68
CA LEU A 44 1.71 -6.39 2.05
C LEU A 44 1.64 -6.27 0.52
N ALA A 45 1.02 -5.21 -0.01
CA ALA A 45 0.95 -4.96 -1.45
C ALA A 45 2.34 -4.77 -2.05
N LEU A 46 3.17 -3.90 -1.46
CA LEU A 46 4.53 -3.65 -1.92
C LEU A 46 5.38 -4.92 -1.88
N LYS A 47 5.29 -5.70 -0.80
CA LYS A 47 6.07 -6.94 -0.64
C LYS A 47 5.71 -8.00 -1.68
N ARG A 48 4.44 -8.10 -2.08
CA ARG A 48 3.99 -9.07 -3.11
C ARG A 48 4.50 -8.73 -4.51
N GLU A 49 4.70 -7.44 -4.77
CA GLU A 49 5.02 -6.93 -6.11
C GLU A 49 6.45 -6.39 -6.19
N LEU A 50 7.32 -6.75 -5.24
CA LEU A 50 8.71 -6.27 -5.17
C LEU A 50 9.46 -6.46 -6.49
N ASP A 51 9.26 -7.58 -7.17
CA ASP A 51 9.92 -7.89 -8.44
C ASP A 51 9.47 -6.96 -9.58
N ASN A 52 8.24 -6.45 -9.51
CA ASN A 52 7.64 -5.53 -10.48
C ASN A 52 7.95 -4.05 -10.15
N LEU A 53 8.33 -3.75 -8.91
CA LEU A 53 8.62 -2.40 -8.44
C LEU A 53 10.10 -1.97 -8.62
N GLY A 54 10.92 -2.74 -9.33
CA GLY A 54 12.36 -2.49 -9.47
C GLY A 54 12.75 -1.16 -10.13
N ALA A 55 11.81 -0.50 -10.82
CA ALA A 55 12.00 0.81 -11.45
C ALA A 55 11.45 2.00 -10.62
N VAL A 56 10.83 1.72 -9.46
CA VAL A 56 10.25 2.74 -8.57
C VAL A 56 11.35 3.39 -7.75
N GLN A 57 11.50 4.72 -7.87
CA GLN A 57 12.49 5.48 -7.10
C GLN A 57 11.92 6.09 -5.83
N LYS A 58 10.65 6.47 -5.87
CA LYS A 58 10.00 7.24 -4.81
C LYS A 58 8.59 6.70 -4.59
N ILE A 59 8.25 6.57 -3.32
CA ILE A 59 6.89 6.27 -2.90
C ILE A 59 6.36 7.53 -2.20
N LEU A 60 5.28 8.08 -2.74
CA LEU A 60 4.49 9.11 -2.09
C LEU A 60 3.34 8.43 -1.35
N ALA A 61 3.12 8.84 -0.11
CA ALA A 61 2.05 8.31 0.71
C ALA A 61 1.27 9.45 1.36
N ASP A 62 -0.03 9.25 1.51
CA ASP A 62 -0.92 10.20 2.19
C ASP A 62 -0.51 10.44 3.65
N GLY A 63 -1.02 11.52 4.26
CA GLY A 63 -0.77 11.87 5.67
C GLY A 63 -1.15 10.78 6.69
N GLY A 64 -2.02 9.83 6.32
CA GLY A 64 -2.35 8.66 7.12
C GLY A 64 -1.22 7.63 7.26
N TYR A 65 -0.20 7.70 6.40
CA TYR A 65 0.96 6.80 6.37
C TYR A 65 2.19 7.41 7.06
N THR A 66 1.98 8.32 8.00
CA THR A 66 3.06 8.97 8.75
C THR A 66 3.75 8.03 9.75
N GLY A 67 4.98 8.41 10.11
CA GLY A 67 5.76 7.77 11.18
C GLY A 67 7.01 7.03 10.69
N LYS A 68 8.08 7.14 11.48
CA LYS A 68 9.41 6.57 11.16
C LYS A 68 9.36 5.07 10.90
N ALA A 69 8.57 4.33 11.68
CA ALA A 69 8.45 2.87 11.53
C ALA A 69 7.96 2.47 10.13
N PHE A 70 6.92 3.13 9.61
CA PHE A 70 6.41 2.83 8.28
C PHE A 70 7.42 3.21 7.19
N ALA A 71 8.01 4.40 7.28
CA ALA A 71 9.03 4.85 6.34
C ALA A 71 10.25 3.90 6.29
N SER A 72 10.72 3.42 7.44
CA SER A 72 11.82 2.45 7.53
C SER A 72 11.45 1.10 6.90
N SER A 73 10.24 0.59 7.16
CA SER A 73 9.78 -0.66 6.51
C SER A 73 9.70 -0.54 4.99
N VAL A 74 9.23 0.60 4.47
CA VAL A 74 9.22 0.84 3.02
C VAL A 74 10.65 0.93 2.48
N GLN A 75 11.54 1.63 3.18
CA GLN A 75 12.95 1.74 2.76
C GLN A 75 13.64 0.37 2.70
N GLU A 76 13.47 -0.48 3.73
CA GLU A 76 14.02 -1.84 3.73
C GLU A 76 13.51 -2.68 2.56
N LEU A 77 12.23 -2.54 2.18
CA LEU A 77 11.67 -3.22 1.01
C LEU A 77 12.31 -2.73 -0.30
N MET A 78 12.56 -1.42 -0.44
CA MET A 78 13.02 -0.80 -1.68
C MET A 78 14.54 -0.87 -1.90
N VAL A 79 15.36 -0.96 -0.84
CA VAL A 79 16.84 -0.99 -0.93
C VAL A 79 17.39 -2.18 -1.73
N SER A 80 16.58 -3.22 -1.96
CA SER A 80 16.94 -4.40 -2.76
C SER A 80 17.18 -4.13 -4.26
N LYS A 81 16.66 -3.03 -4.83
CA LYS A 81 16.77 -2.77 -6.29
C LYS A 81 17.00 -1.28 -6.56
N SER A 82 18.22 -0.93 -6.94
CA SER A 82 18.57 0.43 -7.40
C SER A 82 18.54 0.45 -8.93
N THR A 83 17.54 1.07 -9.54
CA THR A 83 17.59 1.46 -10.96
C THR A 83 16.83 2.76 -11.18
N LYS A 84 17.48 3.70 -11.87
CA LYS A 84 17.01 5.07 -12.05
C LYS A 84 15.97 5.16 -13.18
N PHE A 85 14.67 5.07 -12.86
CA PHE A 85 13.57 5.60 -13.69
C PHE A 85 12.51 6.40 -12.89
N ASN A 86 11.79 7.28 -13.57
CA ASN A 86 10.99 8.40 -13.06
C ASN A 86 9.60 8.01 -12.50
N THR A 87 9.37 6.73 -12.19
CA THR A 87 8.06 6.28 -11.70
C THR A 87 7.93 6.57 -10.20
N CYS A 88 6.88 7.30 -9.86
CA CYS A 88 6.53 7.63 -8.49
C CYS A 88 5.24 6.90 -8.14
N LEU A 89 5.27 6.12 -7.06
CA LEU A 89 4.14 5.30 -6.64
C LEU A 89 3.36 6.03 -5.54
N SER A 90 2.08 6.32 -5.77
CA SER A 90 1.17 6.90 -4.79
C SER A 90 0.41 5.79 -4.07
N VAL A 91 0.43 5.84 -2.73
CA VAL A 91 -0.42 5.01 -1.89
C VAL A 91 -1.43 5.90 -1.19
N ASN A 92 -2.67 5.83 -1.65
CA ASN A 92 -3.77 6.60 -1.09
C ASN A 92 -4.70 5.73 -0.23
N GLY A 93 -5.49 6.39 0.61
CA GLY A 93 -6.41 5.78 1.57
C GLY A 93 -7.26 4.63 1.02
N CYS A 94 -7.51 3.64 1.88
CA CYS A 94 -8.09 2.36 1.53
C CYS A 94 -9.62 2.41 1.33
N LEU A 95 -10.12 1.75 0.27
CA LEU A 95 -11.56 1.57 0.03
C LEU A 95 -12.07 0.38 0.85
N SER A 96 -12.73 0.68 1.97
CA SER A 96 -13.53 -0.30 2.72
C SER A 96 -14.86 -0.48 2.00
N SER A 97 -15.11 -1.63 1.38
CA SER A 97 -16.44 -1.94 0.80
C SER A 97 -17.22 -2.89 1.69
N GLU A 98 -18.44 -2.48 2.05
CA GLU A 98 -19.51 -3.41 2.43
C GLU A 98 -19.97 -4.09 1.14
N ASN A 99 -20.03 -5.42 1.13
CA ASN A 99 -20.50 -6.19 -0.02
C ASN A 99 -21.67 -7.06 0.38
#